data_AF-A0A7J6FY69-F1
#
_entry.id   AF-A0A7J6FY69-F1
#
_cell.length_a   1.000
_cell.length_b   1.000
_cell.length_c   1.000
_cell.angle_alpha   90.00
_cell.angle_beta   90.00
_cell.angle_gamma   90.00
#
_symmetry.space_group_name_H-M   'P 1'
#
loop_
_entity.id
_entity.type
_entity.pdbx_description
1 polymer ?
#
loop_
_entity_poly.entity_id
_entity_poly.type
_entity_poly.pdbx_seq_one_letter_code
_entity_poly.pdbx_strand_id
1 'polypeptide(L)'
;MVWLMNHHHQNHNQLWSKARIWAGTSLLWLIFMWVTPKISHSPKHHLFADMRNFLGVPSTLNVVTNFPFLVVGVLGFVLCVKGEFFNISLRGEVWGWALFYAGITGVAFGSAYYHLKPCDDRVIWDTLPMMMAYSSLFSTCLIERVGEKIGLTFLFALILAAFLSTAHERLYNDLRLCMMFQLIPSIAIPAMAFVYRPKYTHSRYWFWATGGSNDCSVTEMM
;
A
#
# COMPACT_ATOMS: atom_id res chain seq x y z
N MET A 1 16.97 -44.10 0.33
CA MET A 1 16.00 -43.82 -0.77
C MET A 1 14.61 -43.38 -0.28
N VAL A 2 14.05 -43.97 0.78
CA VAL A 2 12.70 -43.60 1.31
C VAL A 2 12.60 -42.13 1.78
N TRP A 3 13.67 -41.56 2.33
CA TRP A 3 13.68 -40.18 2.84
C TRP A 3 13.56 -39.12 1.73
N LEU A 4 14.17 -39.37 0.56
CA LEU A 4 14.10 -38.50 -0.62
C LEU A 4 12.71 -38.53 -1.27
N MET A 5 12.06 -39.70 -1.35
CA MET A 5 10.70 -39.82 -1.89
C MET A 5 9.67 -39.09 -1.02
N ASN A 6 9.81 -39.14 0.32
CA ASN A 6 8.86 -38.47 1.21
C ASN A 6 9.01 -36.94 1.16
N HIS A 7 10.24 -36.42 1.01
CA HIS A 7 10.49 -34.98 0.79
C HIS A 7 9.91 -34.47 -0.54
N HIS A 8 10.06 -35.25 -1.62
CA HIS A 8 9.46 -34.89 -2.91
C HIS A 8 7.93 -34.86 -2.85
N HIS A 9 7.31 -35.82 -2.16
CA HIS A 9 5.85 -35.90 -2.05
C HIS A 9 5.25 -34.77 -1.18
N GLN A 10 5.93 -34.40 -0.09
CA GLN A 10 5.55 -33.30 0.80
C GLN A 10 5.67 -31.93 0.10
N ASN A 11 6.79 -31.68 -0.60
CA ASN A 11 6.99 -30.44 -1.37
C ASN A 11 5.98 -30.31 -2.51
N HIS A 12 5.67 -31.40 -3.20
CA HIS A 12 4.67 -31.40 -4.26
C HIS A 12 3.30 -31.01 -3.69
N ASN A 13 2.82 -31.70 -2.65
CA ASN A 13 1.52 -31.40 -2.03
C ASN A 13 1.44 -29.95 -1.49
N GLN A 14 2.53 -29.39 -0.98
CA GLN A 14 2.58 -28.02 -0.49
C GLN A 14 2.57 -26.98 -1.63
N LEU A 15 3.19 -27.28 -2.78
CA LEU A 15 3.10 -26.44 -3.98
C LEU A 15 1.68 -26.45 -4.55
N TRP A 16 1.04 -27.63 -4.60
CA TRP A 16 -0.36 -27.77 -5.05
C TRP A 16 -1.35 -27.05 -4.14
N SER A 17 -1.14 -27.05 -2.82
CA SER A 17 -2.00 -26.31 -1.90
C SER A 17 -1.86 -24.79 -2.08
N LYS A 18 -0.61 -24.29 -2.21
CA LYS A 18 -0.35 -22.87 -2.51
C LYS A 18 -0.95 -22.45 -3.85
N ALA A 19 -0.77 -23.26 -4.90
CA ALA A 19 -1.33 -22.99 -6.22
C ALA A 19 -2.86 -22.89 -6.19
N ARG A 20 -3.53 -23.76 -5.43
CA ARG A 20 -4.99 -23.70 -5.22
C ARG A 20 -5.43 -22.42 -4.50
N ILE A 21 -4.68 -21.98 -3.48
CA ILE A 21 -4.97 -20.73 -2.77
C ILE A 21 -4.80 -19.52 -3.71
N TRP A 22 -3.71 -19.46 -4.48
CA TRP A 22 -3.49 -18.39 -5.45
C TRP A 22 -4.55 -18.39 -6.56
N ALA A 23 -4.92 -19.56 -7.08
CA ALA A 23 -5.97 -19.70 -8.08
C ALA A 23 -7.34 -19.27 -7.53
N GLY A 24 -7.68 -19.70 -6.31
CA GLY A 24 -8.92 -19.31 -5.64
C GLY A 24 -9.00 -17.81 -5.37
N THR A 25 -7.90 -17.21 -4.90
CA THR A 25 -7.81 -15.76 -4.66
C THR A 25 -7.95 -14.97 -5.96
N SER A 26 -7.28 -15.41 -7.03
CA SER A 26 -7.36 -14.78 -8.35
C SER A 26 -8.76 -14.89 -8.94
N LEU A 27 -9.41 -16.05 -8.80
CA LEU A 27 -10.78 -16.27 -9.26
C LEU A 27 -11.77 -15.38 -8.51
N LEU A 28 -11.66 -15.32 -7.18
CA LEU A 28 -12.49 -14.46 -6.35
C LEU A 28 -12.33 -12.98 -6.73
N TRP A 29 -11.09 -12.56 -7.00
CA TRP A 29 -10.80 -11.22 -7.49
C TRP A 29 -11.45 -10.93 -8.85
N LEU A 30 -11.36 -11.87 -9.80
CA LEU A 30 -12.01 -11.73 -11.11
C LEU A 30 -13.53 -11.67 -10.99
N ILE A 31 -14.13 -12.50 -10.11
CA ILE A 31 -15.57 -12.45 -9.83
C ILE A 31 -15.96 -11.09 -9.26
N PHE A 32 -15.19 -10.56 -8.31
CA PHE A 32 -15.43 -9.22 -7.76
C PHE A 32 -15.38 -8.13 -8.85
N MET A 33 -14.39 -8.17 -9.74
CA MET A 33 -14.28 -7.25 -10.87
C MET A 33 -15.39 -7.45 -11.91
N TRP A 34 -15.98 -8.63 -12.01
CA TRP A 34 -17.08 -8.89 -12.92
C TRP A 34 -18.44 -8.44 -12.37
N VAL A 35 -18.67 -8.65 -11.07
CA VAL A 35 -19.94 -8.33 -10.39
C VAL A 35 -20.06 -6.83 -10.09
N THR A 36 -18.95 -6.16 -9.77
CA THR A 36 -18.99 -4.73 -9.46
C THR A 36 -19.18 -3.91 -10.73
N PRO A 37 -20.15 -2.98 -10.79
CA PRO A 37 -20.27 -2.10 -11.94
C PRO A 37 -19.04 -1.22 -12.07
N LYS A 38 -18.72 -0.84 -13.30
CA LYS A 38 -17.64 0.11 -13.61
C LYS A 38 -17.82 1.40 -12.81
N ILE A 39 -16.78 1.80 -12.09
CA ILE A 39 -16.76 3.06 -11.36
C ILE A 39 -16.08 4.09 -12.26
N SER A 40 -16.88 5.01 -12.81
CA SER A 40 -16.39 6.08 -13.69
C SER A 40 -16.28 7.40 -12.97
N HIS A 41 -15.39 8.27 -13.44
CA HIS A 41 -15.37 9.67 -13.02
C HIS A 41 -16.74 10.28 -13.27
N SER A 42 -17.35 10.82 -12.21
CA SER A 42 -18.58 11.61 -12.33
C SER A 42 -18.24 13.07 -12.04
N PRO A 43 -18.80 14.05 -12.77
CA PRO A 43 -18.54 15.46 -12.57
C PRO A 43 -18.73 15.94 -11.12
N LYS A 44 -19.56 15.24 -10.35
CA LYS A 44 -19.80 15.53 -8.93
C LYS A 44 -18.63 15.15 -8.01
N HIS A 45 -17.68 14.31 -8.45
CA HIS A 45 -16.52 13.90 -7.64
C HIS A 45 -15.58 15.05 -7.30
N HIS A 46 -15.63 16.14 -8.07
CA HIS A 46 -14.84 17.35 -7.83
C HIS A 46 -15.52 18.35 -6.89
N LEU A 47 -16.75 18.09 -6.46
CA LEU A 47 -17.47 18.95 -5.52
C LEU A 47 -17.08 18.55 -4.09
N PHE A 48 -16.13 19.27 -3.51
CA PHE A 48 -15.73 19.05 -2.14
C PHE A 48 -16.75 19.58 -1.14
N ALA A 49 -16.79 19.00 0.07
CA ALA A 49 -17.53 19.59 1.17
C ALA A 49 -16.94 20.95 1.59
N ASP A 50 -15.62 21.13 1.39
CA ASP A 50 -14.95 22.39 1.67
C ASP A 50 -15.03 23.36 0.49
N MET A 51 -15.89 24.36 0.64
CA MET A 51 -16.06 25.47 -0.31
C MET A 51 -15.42 26.77 0.19
N ARG A 52 -14.66 26.73 1.29
CA ARG A 52 -13.98 27.91 1.83
C ARG A 52 -12.85 28.35 0.90
N ASN A 53 -12.70 29.67 0.78
CA ASN A 53 -11.62 30.30 0.04
C ASN A 53 -10.97 31.36 0.93
N PHE A 54 -9.97 30.94 1.70
CA PHE A 54 -9.13 31.85 2.47
C PHE A 54 -7.89 32.22 1.64
N LEU A 55 -7.53 33.51 1.66
CA LEU A 55 -6.32 34.04 1.03
C LEU A 55 -6.18 33.71 -0.47
N GLY A 56 -7.30 33.50 -1.18
CA GLY A 56 -7.31 33.16 -2.61
C GLY A 56 -7.08 31.69 -2.92
N VAL A 57 -7.00 30.82 -1.92
CA VAL A 57 -6.81 29.36 -2.07
C VAL A 57 -8.18 28.65 -2.02
N PRO A 58 -8.67 28.06 -3.13
CA PRO A 58 -9.92 27.31 -3.13
C PRO A 58 -9.79 26.01 -2.32
N SER A 59 -10.89 25.57 -1.68
CA SER A 59 -10.93 24.39 -0.81
C SER A 59 -9.77 24.38 0.20
N THR A 60 -9.58 25.54 0.87
CA THR A 60 -8.37 25.83 1.64
C THR A 60 -8.05 24.75 2.66
N LEU A 61 -9.04 24.21 3.37
CA LEU A 61 -8.76 23.21 4.38
C LEU A 61 -8.25 21.91 3.76
N ASN A 62 -8.78 21.50 2.60
CA ASN A 62 -8.26 20.32 1.89
C ASN A 62 -6.80 20.53 1.45
N VAL A 63 -6.42 21.74 1.06
CA VAL A 63 -5.02 22.04 0.70
C VAL A 63 -4.12 22.06 1.95
N VAL A 64 -4.57 22.70 3.03
CA VAL A 64 -3.77 22.85 4.26
C VAL A 64 -3.58 21.52 4.99
N THR A 65 -4.58 20.63 4.98
CA THR A 65 -4.46 19.30 5.60
C THR A 65 -3.46 18.37 4.88
N ASN A 66 -2.95 18.76 3.71
CA ASN A 66 -1.85 18.07 3.04
C ASN A 66 -0.47 18.40 3.63
N PHE A 67 -0.32 19.51 4.35
CA PHE A 67 0.97 19.93 4.91
C PHE A 67 1.57 18.93 5.92
N PRO A 68 0.81 18.33 6.85
CA PRO A 68 1.33 17.27 7.72
C PRO A 68 1.92 16.08 6.95
N PHE A 69 1.29 15.66 5.84
CA PHE A 69 1.83 14.60 4.98
C PHE A 69 3.18 14.99 4.37
N LEU A 70 3.33 16.25 3.94
CA LEU A 70 4.61 16.76 3.42
C LEU A 70 5.71 16.68 4.49
N VAL A 71 5.42 17.13 5.71
CA VAL A 71 6.40 17.11 6.81
C VAL A 71 6.83 15.68 7.14
N VAL A 72 5.87 14.77 7.32
CA VAL A 72 6.15 13.36 7.63
C VAL A 72 6.87 12.66 6.48
N GLY A 73 6.44 12.91 5.24
CA GLY A 73 7.04 12.35 4.03
C GLY A 73 8.50 12.76 3.86
N VAL A 74 8.80 14.06 3.94
CA VAL A 74 10.18 14.56 3.76
C VAL A 74 11.10 14.10 4.89
N LEU A 75 10.66 14.23 6.15
CA LEU A 75 11.48 13.80 7.29
C LEU A 75 11.75 12.29 7.24
N GLY A 76 10.71 11.48 7.00
CA GLY A 76 10.86 10.04 6.88
C GLY A 76 11.80 9.64 5.73
N PHE A 77 11.66 10.26 4.56
CA PHE A 77 12.52 10.01 3.40
C PHE A 77 14.00 10.33 3.71
N VAL A 78 14.28 11.50 4.29
CA VAL A 78 15.64 11.91 4.65
C VAL A 78 16.24 10.97 5.68
N LEU A 79 15.47 10.56 6.69
CA LEU A 79 15.94 9.62 7.73
C LEU A 79 16.22 8.23 7.16
N CYS A 80 15.41 7.75 6.21
CA CYS A 80 15.63 6.48 5.53
C CYS A 80 16.91 6.48 4.70
N VAL A 81 17.15 7.55 3.92
CA VAL A 81 18.31 7.64 3.02
C VAL A 81 19.61 7.84 3.80
N LYS A 82 19.57 8.60 4.91
CA LYS A 82 20.76 8.79 5.77
C LYS A 82 21.17 7.54 6.52
N GLY A 83 20.25 6.60 6.76
CA GLY A 83 20.55 5.29 7.36
C GLY A 83 20.89 5.30 8.86
N GLU A 84 20.81 6.46 9.52
CA GLU A 84 21.26 6.61 10.92
C GLU A 84 20.15 6.34 11.95
N PHE A 85 18.88 6.36 11.55
CA PHE A 85 17.76 6.42 12.52
C PHE A 85 16.96 5.13 12.63
N PHE A 86 16.73 4.44 11.52
CA PHE A 86 16.02 3.18 11.52
C PHE A 86 17.07 2.07 11.54
N ASN A 87 17.09 1.24 12.59
CA ASN A 87 17.94 0.06 12.71
C ASN A 87 17.47 -1.04 11.73
N ILE A 88 17.43 -0.70 10.43
CA ILE A 88 16.95 -1.52 9.33
C ILE A 88 18.05 -2.52 9.00
N SER A 89 17.74 -3.80 9.19
CA SER A 89 18.71 -4.87 8.94
C SER A 89 18.83 -5.22 7.45
N LEU A 90 17.81 -4.95 6.63
CA LEU A 90 17.74 -5.37 5.23
C LEU A 90 17.78 -4.18 4.27
N ARG A 91 18.61 -4.25 3.23
CA ARG A 91 18.71 -3.19 2.21
C ARG A 91 17.41 -3.00 1.45
N GLY A 92 16.63 -4.06 1.25
CA GLY A 92 15.31 -3.99 0.64
C GLY A 92 14.29 -3.19 1.46
N GLU A 93 14.35 -3.23 2.79
CA GLU A 93 13.46 -2.43 3.66
C GLU A 93 13.70 -0.93 3.46
N VAL A 94 14.97 -0.53 3.26
CA VAL A 94 15.31 0.88 2.96
C VAL A 94 14.62 1.35 1.69
N TRP A 95 14.64 0.55 0.62
CA TRP A 95 13.95 0.89 -0.62
C TRP A 95 12.44 0.98 -0.45
N GLY A 96 11.84 0.04 0.28
CA GLY A 96 10.41 0.05 0.57
C GLY A 96 9.98 1.29 1.37
N TRP A 97 10.69 1.60 2.45
CA TRP A 97 10.41 2.79 3.26
C TRP A 97 10.69 4.10 2.51
N ALA A 98 11.79 4.18 1.74
CA ALA A 98 12.10 5.37 0.95
C ALA A 98 11.01 5.66 -0.09
N LEU A 99 10.53 4.63 -0.80
CA LEU A 99 9.45 4.78 -1.78
C LEU A 99 8.09 5.08 -1.12
N PHE A 100 7.83 4.54 0.08
CA PHE A 100 6.67 4.91 0.87
C PHE A 100 6.68 6.40 1.21
N TYR A 101 7.75 6.91 1.80
CA TYR A 101 7.86 8.32 2.19
C TYR A 101 7.92 9.28 0.99
N ALA A 102 8.54 8.85 -0.11
CA ALA A 102 8.47 9.57 -1.39
C ALA A 102 7.03 9.63 -1.92
N GLY A 103 6.28 8.53 -1.83
CA GLY A 103 4.85 8.47 -2.16
C GLY A 103 4.02 9.43 -1.29
N ILE A 104 4.21 9.43 0.03
CA ILE A 104 3.53 10.34 0.96
C ILE A 104 3.84 11.81 0.65
N THR A 105 5.10 12.13 0.33
CA THR A 105 5.50 13.47 -0.13
C THR A 105 4.79 13.83 -1.44
N GLY A 106 4.73 12.88 -2.38
CA GLY A 106 4.02 13.03 -3.65
C GLY A 106 2.53 13.24 -3.46
N VAL A 107 1.88 12.56 -2.51
CA VAL A 107 0.46 12.77 -2.16
C VAL A 107 0.26 14.21 -1.69
N ALA A 108 1.12 14.74 -0.83
CA ALA A 108 0.95 16.11 -0.35
C ALA A 108 0.95 17.14 -1.49
N PHE A 109 1.88 17.02 -2.45
CA PHE A 109 1.92 17.90 -3.62
C PHE A 109 0.79 17.62 -4.61
N GLY A 110 0.54 16.35 -4.90
CA GLY A 110 -0.47 15.90 -5.85
C GLY A 110 -1.88 16.27 -5.44
N SER A 111 -2.21 16.00 -4.17
CA SER A 111 -3.48 16.36 -3.57
C SER A 111 -3.66 17.88 -3.50
N ALA A 112 -2.64 18.65 -3.12
CA ALA A 112 -2.71 20.11 -3.17
C ALA A 112 -2.95 20.61 -4.61
N TYR A 113 -2.23 20.06 -5.58
CA TYR A 113 -2.37 20.41 -7.00
C TYR A 113 -3.76 20.10 -7.57
N TYR A 114 -4.35 18.98 -7.15
CA TYR A 114 -5.72 18.59 -7.49
C TYR A 114 -6.75 19.50 -6.83
N HIS A 115 -6.64 19.76 -5.52
CA HIS A 115 -7.60 20.59 -4.78
C HIS A 115 -7.58 22.07 -5.17
N LEU A 116 -6.43 22.60 -5.60
CA LEU A 116 -6.32 23.96 -6.10
C LEU A 116 -7.14 24.19 -7.37
N LYS A 117 -7.26 23.17 -8.23
CA LYS A 117 -8.06 23.25 -9.44
C LYS A 117 -8.56 21.86 -9.81
N PRO A 118 -9.72 21.43 -9.29
CA PRO A 118 -10.18 20.06 -9.45
C PRO A 118 -10.49 19.75 -10.92
N CYS A 119 -9.85 18.73 -11.46
CA CYS A 119 -10.20 18.14 -12.76
C CYS A 119 -9.67 16.71 -12.89
N ASP A 120 -10.28 15.92 -13.78
CA ASP A 120 -9.90 14.52 -14.05
C ASP A 120 -8.41 14.37 -14.44
N ASP A 121 -7.83 15.35 -15.14
CA ASP A 121 -6.42 15.30 -15.52
C ASP A 121 -5.46 15.50 -14.33
N ARG A 122 -5.95 16.05 -13.22
CA ARG A 122 -5.15 16.36 -12.04
C ARG A 122 -5.26 15.31 -10.95
N VAL A 123 -6.38 14.58 -10.92
CA VAL A 123 -6.61 13.54 -9.90
C VAL A 123 -5.53 12.45 -9.92
N ILE A 124 -4.97 12.14 -11.10
CA ILE A 124 -3.87 11.17 -11.25
C ILE A 124 -2.64 11.54 -10.41
N TRP A 125 -2.39 12.84 -10.22
CA TRP A 125 -1.25 13.31 -9.43
C TRP A 125 -1.45 13.10 -7.93
N ASP A 126 -2.69 12.93 -7.47
CA ASP A 126 -3.01 12.54 -6.10
C ASP A 126 -3.04 11.00 -5.95
N THR A 127 -3.71 10.32 -6.90
CA THR A 127 -3.92 8.87 -6.87
C THR A 127 -2.63 8.08 -7.07
N LEU A 128 -1.77 8.44 -8.04
CA LEU A 128 -0.58 7.67 -8.35
C LEU A 128 0.42 7.63 -7.17
N PRO A 129 0.81 8.76 -6.55
CA PRO A 129 1.66 8.73 -5.36
C PRO A 129 1.05 7.95 -4.20
N MET A 130 -0.27 8.01 -4.03
CA MET A 130 -0.98 7.24 -3.00
C MET A 130 -0.85 5.73 -3.25
N MET A 131 -1.06 5.28 -4.48
CA MET A 131 -0.89 3.87 -4.85
C MET A 131 0.56 3.39 -4.67
N MET A 132 1.54 4.23 -5.01
CA MET A 132 2.95 3.94 -4.76
C MET A 132 3.23 3.80 -3.25
N ALA A 133 2.66 4.66 -2.41
CA ALA A 133 2.81 4.59 -0.96
C ALA A 133 2.24 3.26 -0.42
N TYR A 134 0.99 2.93 -0.75
CA TYR A 134 0.38 1.67 -0.27
C TYR A 134 1.13 0.42 -0.77
N SER A 135 1.55 0.42 -2.04
CA SER A 135 2.36 -0.67 -2.62
C SER A 135 3.67 -0.85 -1.86
N SER A 136 4.36 0.26 -1.58
CA SER A 136 5.64 0.25 -0.89
C SER A 136 5.50 -0.20 0.56
N LEU A 137 4.44 0.24 1.24
CA LEU A 137 4.12 -0.16 2.61
C LEU A 137 3.83 -1.67 2.70
N PHE A 138 2.99 -2.19 1.80
CA PHE A 138 2.66 -3.61 1.75
C PHE A 138 3.89 -4.47 1.44
N SER A 139 4.69 -4.07 0.44
CA SER A 139 5.93 -4.78 0.11
C SER A 139 6.94 -4.74 1.25
N THR A 140 7.03 -3.65 2.00
CA THR A 140 7.89 -3.57 3.19
C THR A 140 7.47 -4.58 4.25
N CYS A 141 6.16 -4.73 4.48
CA CYS A 141 5.62 -5.77 5.36
C CYS A 141 5.98 -7.19 4.88
N LEU A 142 5.95 -7.43 3.55
CA LEU A 142 6.39 -8.70 2.96
C LEU A 142 7.90 -8.93 3.12
N ILE A 143 8.73 -7.89 2.97
CA ILE A 143 10.18 -7.99 3.20
C ILE A 143 10.45 -8.41 4.65
N GLU A 144 9.77 -7.79 5.62
CA GLU A 144 9.95 -8.06 7.04
C GLU A 144 9.50 -9.49 7.42
N ARG A 145 8.36 -9.94 6.90
CA ARG A 145 7.66 -11.15 7.40
C ARG A 145 7.83 -12.41 6.55
N VAL A 146 8.06 -12.26 5.25
CA VAL A 146 8.12 -13.38 4.29
C VAL A 146 9.53 -13.53 3.73
N GLY A 147 10.17 -12.41 3.39
CA GLY A 147 11.57 -12.37 2.99
C GLY A 147 11.88 -11.32 1.93
N GLU A 148 13.12 -10.85 1.93
CA GLU A 148 13.58 -9.72 1.13
C GLU A 148 13.35 -9.88 -0.38
N LYS A 149 13.72 -11.04 -0.95
CA LYS A 149 13.57 -11.29 -2.39
C LYS A 149 12.10 -11.24 -2.84
N ILE A 150 11.20 -11.81 -2.04
CA ILE A 150 9.77 -11.86 -2.34
C ILE A 150 9.19 -10.46 -2.23
N GLY A 151 9.46 -9.75 -1.13
CA GLY A 151 8.94 -8.41 -0.93
C GLY A 151 9.48 -7.38 -1.94
N LEU A 152 10.75 -7.47 -2.36
CA LEU A 152 11.28 -6.62 -3.44
C LEU A 152 10.65 -6.94 -4.81
N THR A 153 10.44 -8.22 -5.12
CA THR A 153 9.71 -8.60 -6.35
C THR A 153 8.32 -7.99 -6.37
N PHE A 154 7.60 -8.08 -5.25
CA PHE A 154 6.28 -7.47 -5.10
C PHE A 154 6.33 -5.94 -5.17
N LEU A 155 7.36 -5.29 -4.61
CA LEU A 155 7.54 -3.84 -4.69
C LEU A 155 7.57 -3.35 -6.14
N PHE A 156 8.45 -3.91 -6.96
CA PHE A 156 8.55 -3.50 -8.37
C PHE A 156 7.32 -3.91 -9.17
N ALA A 157 6.77 -5.09 -8.93
CA ALA A 157 5.56 -5.55 -9.62
C ALA A 157 4.34 -4.66 -9.31
N LEU A 158 4.14 -4.27 -8.05
CA LEU A 158 3.03 -3.41 -7.64
C LEU A 158 3.20 -1.98 -8.12
N ILE A 159 4.42 -1.43 -8.11
CA ILE A 159 4.67 -0.10 -8.68
C ILE A 159 4.36 -0.11 -10.18
N LEU A 160 4.83 -1.12 -10.93
CA LEU A 160 4.49 -1.26 -12.35
C LEU A 160 2.97 -1.38 -12.54
N ALA A 161 2.31 -2.20 -11.72
CA ALA A 161 0.86 -2.35 -11.75
C ALA A 161 0.13 -1.04 -11.43
N ALA A 162 0.67 -0.17 -10.56
CA ALA A 162 0.11 1.14 -10.27
C ALA A 162 0.14 2.05 -11.51
N PHE A 163 1.27 2.10 -12.22
CA PHE A 163 1.37 2.84 -13.48
C PHE A 163 0.40 2.29 -14.54
N LEU A 164 0.36 0.96 -14.72
CA LEU A 164 -0.58 0.34 -15.66
C LEU A 164 -2.04 0.60 -15.28
N SER A 165 -2.36 0.62 -13.98
CA SER A 165 -3.71 0.90 -13.48
C SER A 165 -4.12 2.34 -13.76
N THR A 166 -3.22 3.32 -13.57
CA THR A 166 -3.50 4.71 -13.97
C THR A 166 -3.69 4.87 -15.47
N ALA A 167 -2.90 4.17 -16.28
CA ALA A 167 -3.06 4.20 -17.74
C ALA A 167 -4.41 3.58 -18.16
N HIS A 168 -4.78 2.46 -17.55
CA HIS A 168 -6.09 1.83 -17.75
C HIS A 168 -7.23 2.73 -17.32
N GLU A 169 -7.15 3.35 -16.13
CA GLU A 169 -8.11 4.34 -15.65
C GLU A 169 -8.28 5.45 -16.68
N ARG A 170 -7.18 5.99 -17.22
CA ARG A 170 -7.24 7.07 -18.21
C ARG A 170 -7.89 6.67 -19.53
N LEU A 171 -7.63 5.45 -20.00
CA LEU A 171 -8.14 4.95 -21.27
C LEU A 171 -9.61 4.52 -21.18
N TYR A 172 -9.98 3.88 -20.08
CA TYR A 172 -11.28 3.24 -19.92
C TYR A 172 -12.20 3.98 -18.97
N ASN A 173 -11.75 5.03 -18.27
CA ASN A 173 -12.50 5.74 -17.23
C ASN A 173 -13.06 4.77 -16.17
N ASP A 174 -12.20 3.88 -15.68
CA ASP A 174 -12.53 2.85 -14.68
C ASP A 174 -11.53 2.89 -13.52
N LEU A 175 -11.98 3.35 -12.36
CA LEU A 175 -11.15 3.56 -11.18
C LEU A 175 -10.93 2.29 -10.34
N ARG A 176 -11.63 1.19 -10.64
CA ARG A 176 -11.66 -0.01 -9.78
C ARG A 176 -10.27 -0.56 -9.49
N LEU A 177 -9.42 -0.63 -10.50
CA LEU A 177 -8.03 -1.10 -10.36
C LEU A 177 -7.22 -0.19 -9.41
N CYS A 178 -7.38 1.13 -9.52
CA CYS A 178 -6.70 2.08 -8.66
C CYS A 178 -7.18 1.96 -7.20
N MET A 179 -8.48 1.81 -6.97
CA MET A 179 -9.06 1.66 -5.62
C MET A 179 -8.55 0.41 -4.88
N MET A 180 -8.20 -0.65 -5.60
CA MET A 180 -7.69 -1.88 -4.98
C MET A 180 -6.34 -1.69 -4.29
N PHE A 181 -5.51 -0.76 -4.77
CA PHE A 181 -4.23 -0.44 -4.12
C PHE A 181 -4.42 0.13 -2.72
N GLN A 182 -5.59 0.69 -2.41
CA GLN A 182 -5.95 1.09 -1.06
C GLN A 182 -6.60 -0.06 -0.29
N LEU A 183 -7.57 -0.75 -0.91
CA LEU A 183 -8.37 -1.78 -0.23
C LEU A 183 -7.53 -3.00 0.18
N ILE A 184 -6.72 -3.53 -0.73
CA ILE A 184 -5.98 -4.78 -0.49
C ILE A 184 -4.94 -4.60 0.62
N PRO A 185 -4.02 -3.61 0.57
CA PRO A 185 -3.06 -3.40 1.65
C PRO A 185 -3.71 -3.10 3.00
N SER A 186 -4.82 -2.37 3.02
CA SER A 186 -5.52 -2.02 4.26
C SER A 186 -6.05 -3.25 5.02
N ILE A 187 -6.35 -4.34 4.32
CA ILE A 187 -6.79 -5.62 4.93
C ILE A 187 -5.60 -6.57 5.10
N ALA A 188 -4.75 -6.67 4.08
CA ALA A 188 -3.66 -7.62 4.02
C ALA A 188 -2.57 -7.33 5.04
N ILE A 189 -2.24 -6.06 5.29
CA ILE A 189 -1.22 -5.67 6.28
C ILE A 189 -1.63 -6.11 7.69
N PRO A 190 -2.83 -5.75 8.23
CA PRO A 190 -3.26 -6.26 9.53
C PRO A 190 -3.35 -7.78 9.59
N ALA A 191 -3.88 -8.43 8.54
CA ALA A 191 -3.98 -9.89 8.50
C ALA A 191 -2.59 -10.55 8.57
N MET A 192 -1.62 -10.04 7.80
CA MET A 192 -0.23 -10.48 7.87
C MET A 192 0.41 -10.16 9.22
N ALA A 193 0.08 -9.00 9.80
CA ALA A 193 0.55 -8.57 11.12
C ALA A 193 0.18 -9.59 12.20
N PHE A 194 -1.02 -10.16 12.10
CA PHE A 194 -1.57 -11.18 12.99
C PHE A 194 -1.00 -12.59 12.74
N VAL A 195 -0.89 -13.00 11.47
CA VAL A 195 -0.51 -14.39 11.12
C VAL A 195 0.99 -14.66 11.27
N TYR A 196 1.85 -13.71 10.87
CA TYR A 196 3.29 -13.91 10.87
C TYR A 196 3.93 -13.42 12.17
N ARG A 197 5.05 -14.03 12.57
CA ARG A 197 5.83 -13.52 13.70
C ARG A 197 6.62 -12.28 13.27
N PRO A 198 6.66 -11.24 14.11
CA PRO A 198 7.43 -10.05 13.81
C PRO A 198 8.93 -10.32 13.85
N LYS A 199 9.68 -9.67 12.95
CA LYS A 199 11.15 -9.75 12.95
C LYS A 199 11.77 -8.81 13.98
N TYR A 200 11.12 -7.67 14.23
CA TYR A 200 11.58 -6.64 15.15
C TYR A 200 10.66 -6.48 16.36
N THR A 201 11.23 -6.14 17.51
CA THR A 201 10.54 -5.89 18.79
C THR A 201 9.45 -4.81 18.68
N HIS A 202 9.61 -3.89 17.73
CA HIS A 202 8.73 -2.75 17.46
C HIS A 202 7.58 -3.06 16.49
N SER A 203 7.42 -4.29 16.00
CA SER A 203 6.31 -4.62 15.09
C SER A 203 4.91 -4.45 15.70
N ARG A 204 4.81 -4.21 17.02
CA ARG A 204 3.56 -3.78 17.65
C ARG A 204 3.01 -2.51 17.00
N TYR A 205 3.86 -1.60 16.52
CA TYR A 205 3.44 -0.35 15.86
C TYR A 205 2.62 -0.57 14.58
N TRP A 206 2.77 -1.71 13.90
CA TRP A 206 1.89 -2.04 12.76
C TRP A 206 0.42 -2.12 13.18
N PHE A 207 0.12 -2.67 14.38
CA PHE A 207 -1.24 -2.74 14.90
C PHE A 207 -1.81 -1.36 15.25
N TRP A 208 -0.98 -0.50 15.85
CA TRP A 208 -1.34 0.88 16.18
C TRP A 208 -1.60 1.70 14.91
N ALA A 209 -0.76 1.52 13.88
CA ALA A 209 -0.94 2.15 12.57
C ALA A 209 -2.24 1.72 11.87
N THR A 210 -2.73 0.51 12.15
CA THR A 210 -4.00 -0.01 11.65
C THR A 210 -5.21 0.28 12.56
N GLY A 211 -5.02 1.02 13.66
CA GLY A 211 -6.10 1.41 14.59
C GLY A 211 -6.51 0.33 15.61
N GLY A 212 -5.74 -0.75 15.75
CA GLY A 212 -5.99 -1.79 16.74
C GLY A 212 -5.27 -1.51 18.06
N SER A 213 -6.02 -1.36 19.15
CA SER A 213 -5.49 -1.36 20.53
C SER A 213 -5.24 -2.79 21.00
N ASN A 214 -3.98 -3.14 21.26
CA ASN A 214 -3.63 -4.41 21.90
C ASN A 214 -3.59 -4.23 23.42
N ASP A 215 -4.74 -4.35 24.08
CA ASP A 215 -4.77 -4.91 25.43
C ASP A 215 -4.71 -6.44 25.28
N CYS A 216 -3.51 -6.95 25.01
CA CYS A 216 -3.23 -8.37 25.15
C CYS A 216 -1.75 -8.60 25.43
N SER A 217 -1.38 -8.27 26.66
CA SER A 217 -0.43 -9.04 27.44
C SER A 217 -1.00 -10.44 27.69
N VAL A 218 -0.98 -11.31 26.68
CA VAL A 218 -1.24 -12.73 26.90
C VAL A 218 -0.09 -13.54 26.30
N THR A 219 0.61 -14.20 27.21
CA THR A 219 1.56 -15.32 27.08
C THR A 219 2.89 -15.02 26.38
N GLU A 220 3.99 -14.67 27.06
CA GLU A 220 4.77 -15.49 28.02
C GLU A 220 4.15 -16.83 28.43
N MET A 221 4.75 -17.94 27.96
CA MET A 221 4.45 -19.36 28.21
C MET A 221 3.79 -20.11 27.03
N MET A 222 4.60 -20.50 26.03
CA MET A 222 4.86 -21.89 25.62
C MET A 222 5.76 -21.93 24.37
#